data_AF-A0A2M7VH23-F1
#
_entry.id   AF-A0A2M7VH23-F1
#
_cell.length_a   1.000
_cell.length_b   1.000
_cell.length_c   1.000
_cell.angle_alpha   90.00
_cell.angle_beta   90.00
_cell.angle_gamma   90.00
#
_symmetry.space_group_name_H-M   'P 1'
#
loop_
_entity.id
_entity.type
_entity.pdbx_description
1 polymer ?
#
loop_
_entity_poly.entity_id
_entity_poly.type
_entity_poly.pdbx_seq_one_letter_code
_entity_poly.pdbx_strand_id
1 'polypeptide(L)'
;MDSSDSNNSFFYSQTYGKMLIVEMIAKIRNFLDSDPNSEYLLVIGSDSKETNKTLGQKSGVILVTAVTVHRKGTGGIYFYKKEHLNEFRGLRENLRN
;
A
#
# COMPACT_ATOMS: atom_id res chain seq x y z
N MET A 1 -17.74 -11.13 1.32
CA MET A 1 -16.38 -10.59 1.16
C MET A 1 -15.46 -11.75 1.42
N ASP A 2 -15.00 -12.39 0.35
CA ASP A 2 -14.25 -13.63 0.40
C ASP A 2 -12.80 -13.35 0.83
N SER A 3 -12.32 -14.07 1.83
CA SER A 3 -11.00 -13.92 2.46
C SER A 3 -9.85 -14.35 1.54
N SER A 4 -10.17 -14.87 0.36
CA SER A 4 -9.27 -15.47 -0.62
C SER A 4 -8.51 -14.45 -1.48
N ASP A 5 -9.06 -13.26 -1.72
CA ASP A 5 -8.48 -12.26 -2.64
C ASP A 5 -7.31 -11.47 -2.05
N SER A 6 -7.18 -11.42 -0.72
CA SER A 6 -6.09 -10.67 -0.06
C SER A 6 -4.72 -11.29 -0.34
N ASN A 7 -4.67 -12.61 -0.56
CA ASN A 7 -3.43 -13.35 -0.73
C ASN A 7 -2.66 -13.03 -2.03
N ASN A 8 -3.30 -12.39 -3.01
CA ASN A 8 -2.70 -12.15 -4.32
C ASN A 8 -2.18 -10.71 -4.52
N SER A 9 -2.21 -9.87 -3.48
CA SER A 9 -1.68 -8.50 -3.54
C SER A 9 -0.16 -8.48 -3.34
N PHE A 10 0.56 -7.89 -4.28
CA PHE A 10 2.00 -7.70 -4.19
C PHE A 10 2.37 -6.39 -3.49
N PHE A 11 3.41 -6.47 -2.66
CA PHE A 11 4.12 -5.35 -2.05
C PHE A 11 5.58 -5.35 -2.50
N TYR A 12 6.23 -4.21 -2.35
CA TYR A 12 7.62 -3.97 -2.70
C TYR A 12 8.36 -3.44 -1.48
N SER A 13 9.60 -3.88 -1.30
CA SER A 13 10.52 -3.38 -0.30
C SER A 13 11.89 -3.17 -0.93
N GLN A 14 12.61 -2.12 -0.53
CA GLN A 14 13.98 -1.92 -0.97
C GLN A 14 14.92 -3.05 -0.50
N THR A 15 14.63 -3.62 0.68
CA THR A 15 15.47 -4.66 1.30
C THR A 15 15.11 -6.06 0.82
N TYR A 16 13.80 -6.34 0.63
CA TYR A 16 13.30 -7.69 0.38
C TYR A 16 12.73 -7.91 -1.04
N GLY A 17 12.69 -6.87 -1.87
CA GLY A 17 12.15 -6.96 -3.22
C GLY A 17 10.62 -7.03 -3.27
N LYS A 18 10.08 -7.61 -4.35
CA LYS A 18 8.64 -7.83 -4.55
C LYS A 18 8.21 -9.10 -3.82
N MET A 19 7.10 -9.04 -3.10
CA MET A 19 6.57 -10.17 -2.32
C MET A 19 5.05 -10.11 -2.20
N LEU A 20 4.41 -11.24 -1.91
CA LEU A 20 3.00 -11.30 -1.56
C LEU A 20 2.76 -10.75 -0.15
N ILE A 21 1.53 -10.34 0.15
CA ILE A 21 1.15 -9.85 1.48
C ILE A 21 1.50 -10.86 2.59
N VAL A 22 1.33 -12.15 2.33
CA VAL A 22 1.65 -13.22 3.30
C VAL A 22 3.14 -13.29 3.61
N GLU A 23 3.98 -13.06 2.61
CA GLU A 23 5.43 -13.02 2.77
C GLU A 23 5.85 -11.75 3.51
N MET A 24 5.21 -10.60 3.23
CA MET A 24 5.42 -9.35 3.96
C MET A 24 5.08 -9.53 5.45
N ILE A 25 3.96 -10.17 5.78
CA ILE A 25 3.57 -10.46 7.17
C ILE A 25 4.63 -11.35 7.85
N ALA A 26 5.15 -12.35 7.15
CA ALA A 26 6.25 -13.18 7.66
C ALA A 26 7.53 -12.36 7.92
N LYS A 27 7.88 -11.41 7.04
CA LYS A 27 9.02 -10.49 7.27
C LYS A 27 8.79 -9.58 8.48
N ILE A 28 7.56 -9.10 8.67
CA ILE A 28 7.21 -8.29 9.84
C ILE A 28 7.36 -9.11 11.12
N ARG A 29 6.81 -10.32 11.17
CA ARG A 29 7.00 -11.24 12.31
C ARG A 29 8.48 -11.45 12.63
N ASN A 30 9.28 -11.83 11.64
CA ASN A 30 10.72 -12.05 11.85
C ASN A 30 11.44 -10.81 12.39
N PHE A 31 11.03 -9.60 11.97
CA PHE A 31 11.59 -8.36 12.50
C PHE A 31 11.21 -8.11 13.95
N LEU A 32 9.96 -8.36 14.34
CA LEU A 32 9.50 -8.27 15.73
C LEU A 32 10.20 -9.31 16.62
N ASP A 33 10.29 -10.56 16.13
CA ASP A 33 10.88 -11.70 16.86
C ASP A 33 12.40 -11.55 17.06
N SER A 34 13.06 -10.76 16.23
CA SER A 34 14.51 -10.51 16.38
C SER A 34 14.86 -9.67 17.61
N ASP A 35 13.91 -8.94 18.18
CA ASP A 35 14.05 -8.30 19.50
C ASP A 35 12.66 -8.04 20.12
N PRO A 36 12.09 -9.02 20.84
CA PRO A 36 10.72 -8.93 21.35
C PRO A 36 10.54 -7.95 22.51
N ASN A 37 11.62 -7.49 23.13
CA ASN A 37 11.58 -6.55 24.26
C ASN A 37 11.62 -5.08 23.82
N SER A 38 11.86 -4.83 22.54
CA SER A 38 11.84 -3.48 21.96
C SER A 38 10.42 -2.94 21.78
N GLU A 39 10.30 -1.61 21.75
CA GLU A 39 9.07 -0.92 21.36
C GLU A 39 9.02 -0.75 19.83
N TYR A 40 7.85 -0.99 19.23
CA TYR A 40 7.64 -0.89 17.79
C TYR A 40 6.46 0.02 17.45
N LEU A 41 6.59 0.75 16.34
CA LEU A 41 5.53 1.53 15.72
C LEU A 41 5.21 0.94 14.34
N LEU A 42 4.00 0.40 14.20
CA LEU A 42 3.42 0.02 12.92
C LEU A 42 2.62 1.21 12.36
N VAL A 43 3.02 1.70 11.18
CA VAL A 43 2.27 2.74 10.46
C VAL A 43 1.79 2.17 9.13
N ILE A 44 0.50 2.34 8.87
CA ILE A 44 -0.14 1.98 7.60
C ILE A 44 -0.87 3.21 7.10
N GLY A 45 -0.59 3.62 5.86
CA GLY A 45 -1.21 4.78 5.25
C GLY A 45 -1.34 4.60 3.75
N SER A 46 -2.38 5.19 3.17
CA SER A 46 -2.54 5.25 1.72
C SER A 46 -2.74 6.68 1.27
N ASP A 47 -2.11 7.04 0.15
CA ASP A 47 -2.26 8.35 -0.50
C ASP A 47 -2.58 8.16 -1.98
N SER A 48 -3.40 9.04 -2.53
CA SER A 48 -3.85 9.00 -3.91
C SER A 48 -3.19 10.12 -4.70
N LYS A 49 -2.61 9.79 -5.86
CA LYS A 49 -2.06 10.76 -6.80
C LYS A 49 -2.85 10.76 -8.10
N GLU A 50 -3.42 11.90 -8.45
CA GLU A 50 -3.99 12.10 -9.78
C GLU A 50 -2.91 11.98 -10.84
N THR A 51 -3.23 11.24 -11.90
CA THR A 51 -2.41 11.14 -13.10
C THR A 51 -2.98 12.09 -14.14
N ASN A 52 -2.36 13.27 -14.23
CA ASN A 52 -2.66 14.22 -15.29
C ASN A 52 -2.26 13.62 -16.63
N LYS A 53 -3.14 13.77 -17.61
CA LYS A 53 -2.89 13.34 -18.98
C LYS A 53 -2.77 14.53 -19.92
N THR A 54 -1.82 14.39 -20.84
CA THR A 54 -1.72 15.15 -22.08
C THR A 54 -3.02 15.04 -22.89
N LEU A 55 -3.28 16.05 -23.74
CA LEU A 55 -4.53 16.21 -24.49
C LEU A 55 -5.03 14.88 -25.09
N GLY A 56 -6.25 14.47 -24.69
CA GLY A 56 -7.00 13.37 -25.30
C GLY A 56 -7.14 12.09 -24.48
N GLN A 57 -6.52 11.97 -23.30
CA GLN A 57 -6.66 10.78 -22.46
C GLN A 57 -7.42 11.03 -21.15
N LYS A 58 -8.20 10.04 -20.69
CA LYS A 58 -8.94 10.08 -19.41
C LYS A 58 -8.02 10.08 -18.19
N SER A 59 -8.21 11.01 -17.26
CA SER A 59 -7.53 11.04 -15.96
C SER A 59 -7.65 9.70 -15.24
N GLY A 60 -6.63 9.35 -14.46
CA GLY A 60 -6.62 8.17 -13.60
C GLY A 60 -6.03 8.50 -12.24
N VAL A 61 -6.14 7.58 -11.30
CA VAL A 61 -5.61 7.74 -9.94
C VAL A 61 -4.63 6.61 -9.65
N ILE A 62 -3.47 6.94 -9.09
CA ILE A 62 -2.56 5.96 -8.50
C ILE A 62 -2.77 6.00 -6.99
N LEU A 63 -3.19 4.88 -6.41
CA LEU A 63 -3.20 4.70 -4.97
C LEU A 63 -1.86 4.10 -4.54
N VAL A 64 -1.19 4.72 -3.58
CA VAL A 64 0.04 4.24 -2.98
C VAL A 64 -0.22 3.91 -1.52
N THR A 65 -0.07 2.64 -1.14
CA THR A 65 -0.17 2.22 0.27
C THR A 65 1.23 1.94 0.80
N ALA A 66 1.57 2.53 1.94
CA ALA A 66 2.80 2.27 2.68
C ALA A 66 2.48 1.49 3.97
N VAL A 67 3.33 0.51 4.28
CA VAL A 67 3.34 -0.25 5.53
C VAL A 67 4.75 -0.18 6.09
N THR A 68 4.90 0.38 7.28
CA THR A 68 6.21 0.56 7.92
C THR A 68 6.18 0.02 9.34
N VAL A 69 7.26 -0.67 9.73
CA VAL A 69 7.47 -1.11 11.10
C VAL A 69 8.78 -0.51 11.56
N HIS A 70 8.70 0.47 12.45
CA HIS A 70 9.85 1.15 13.02
C HIS A 70 10.09 0.62 14.44
N ARG A 71 11.32 0.19 14.73
CA ARG A 71 11.73 -0.16 16.09
C ARG A 71 12.28 1.09 16.76
N LYS A 72 11.70 1.48 17.89
CA LYS A 72 12.10 2.69 18.62
C LYS A 72 13.58 2.60 19.01
N GLY A 73 14.34 3.60 18.60
CA GLY A 73 15.77 3.69 18.86
C GLY A 73 16.67 3.08 17.78
N THR A 74 16.21 2.08 16.99
CA THR A 74 17.07 1.47 15.96
C THR A 74 16.28 0.82 14.80
N GLY A 75 16.37 1.40 13.61
CA GLY A 75 16.01 0.72 12.35
C GLY A 75 14.51 0.52 12.11
N GLY A 76 14.21 -0.09 10.97
CA GLY A 76 12.84 -0.36 10.54
C GLY A 76 12.78 -1.06 9.19
N ILE A 77 11.61 -1.58 8.88
CA ILE A 77 11.30 -2.22 7.61
C ILE A 77 10.13 -1.51 6.93
N TYR A 78 10.21 -1.39 5.61
CA TYR A 78 9.30 -0.58 4.81
C TYR A 78 8.82 -1.40 3.62
N PHE A 79 7.51 -1.35 3.40
CA PHE A 79 6.82 -1.98 2.29
C PHE A 79 5.86 -0.99 1.66
N TYR A 80 5.64 -1.12 0.35
CA TYR A 80 4.63 -0.33 -0.34
C TYR A 80 4.00 -1.09 -1.49
N LYS A 81 2.79 -0.71 -1.87
CA LYS A 81 2.17 -1.13 -3.13
C LYS A 81 1.64 0.08 -3.89
N LYS A 82 1.52 -0.06 -5.21
CA LYS A 82 0.92 0.93 -6.10
C LYS A 82 -0.21 0.27 -6.88
N GLU A 83 -1.38 0.87 -6.86
CA GLU A 83 -2.57 0.39 -7.56
C GLU A 83 -3.03 1.48 -8.54
N HIS A 84 -3.12 1.13 -9.82
CA HIS A 84 -3.57 2.03 -10.88
C HIS A 84 -5.07 1.87 -11.07
N LEU A 85 -5.83 2.89 -10.69
CA LEU A 85 -7.27 2.96 -10.88
C LEU A 85 -7.55 3.81 -12.12
N ASN A 86 -8.08 3.18 -13.16
CA ASN A 86 -8.64 3.91 -14.29
C ASN A 86 -9.97 4.53 -13.84
N GLU A 87 -10.25 5.79 -14.23
CA GLU A 87 -11.56 6.39 -13.92
C GLU A 87 -12.71 5.52 -14.44
N PHE A 88 -13.61 5.13 -13.52
CA PHE A 88 -15.02 4.99 -13.82
C PHE A 88 -15.61 6.38 -14.09
N ARG A 89 -16.46 6.52 -15.11
CA ARG A 89 -17.21 7.76 -15.40
C ARG A 89 -17.81 8.28 -14.08
N GLY A 90 -17.37 9.44 -13.60
CA GLY A 90 -17.92 10.02 -12.39
C GLY A 90 -19.44 10.14 -12.48
N LEU A 91 -20.14 9.88 -11.36
CA LEU A 91 -21.53 10.30 -11.18
C LEU A 91 -21.59 11.83 -11.26
N ARG A 92 -21.66 12.36 -12.48
CA ARG A 92 -22.30 13.64 -12.75
C ARG A 92 -23.72 13.34 -13.17
N GLU A 93 -24.54 12.89 -12.22
CA GLU A 93 -25.99 12.87 -12.38
C GLU A 93 -26.51 14.25 -12.00
N ASN A 94 -27.18 14.89 -12.95
CA ASN A 94 -27.62 16.26 -12.89
C ASN A 94 -28.63 16.46 -11.74
N LEU A 95 -28.22 17.08 -10.63
CA LEU A 95 -29.18 17.83 -9.80
C LEU A 95 -29.46 19.17 -10.48
N ARG A 96 -30.29 19.11 -11.53
CA ARG A 96 -31.02 20.25 -12.08
C ARG A 96 -32.50 19.92 -11.90
N ASN A 97 -33.07 20.44 -10.82
CA ASN A 97 -34.50 20.73 -10.68
C ASN A 97 -34.61 22.11 -10.04
#